data_AF-A0A3G8XVF3-F1
#
_entry.id   AF-A0A3G8XVF3-F1
#
_cell.length_a   1.000
_cell.length_b   1.000
_cell.length_c   1.000
_cell.angle_alpha   90.00
_cell.angle_beta   90.00
_cell.angle_gamma   90.00
#
_symmetry.space_group_name_H-M   'P 1'
#
loop_
_entity.id
_entity.type
_entity.pdbx_description
1 polymer ?
#
loop_
_entity_poly.entity_id
_entity_poly.type
_entity_poly.pdbx_seq_one_letter_code
_entity_poly.pdbx_strand_id
1 'polypeptide(L)'
;MENKSIDIATQIGTGNLIEVIDKTPSYIELSQTGNFNTTYFVNPNNYPTNAEINVKGSGNYIDITGSNSISDGMKININANDMTIFMRNY
;
A
#
# COMPACT_ATOMS: atom_id res chain seq x y z
N MET A 1 -12.00 -20.89 -12.22
CA MET A 1 -11.08 -19.77 -11.95
C MET A 1 -11.90 -18.69 -11.28
N GLU A 2 -11.74 -18.46 -9.99
CA GLU A 2 -12.40 -17.34 -9.32
C GLU A 2 -11.79 -16.05 -9.84
N ASN A 3 -12.61 -15.20 -10.46
CA ASN A 3 -12.25 -13.81 -10.68
C ASN A 3 -12.18 -13.15 -9.31
N LYS A 4 -11.00 -13.13 -8.70
CA LYS A 4 -10.75 -12.23 -7.57
C LYS A 4 -10.98 -10.81 -8.09
N SER A 5 -11.87 -10.07 -7.46
CA SER A 5 -11.97 -8.62 -7.68
C SER A 5 -10.59 -8.02 -7.38
N ILE A 6 -10.04 -7.28 -8.33
CA ILE A 6 -8.75 -6.60 -8.21
C ILE A 6 -9.09 -5.12 -8.11
N ASP A 7 -8.84 -4.52 -6.94
CA ASP A 7 -8.90 -3.07 -6.81
C ASP A 7 -7.50 -2.53 -7.11
N ILE A 8 -7.33 -1.96 -8.31
CA ILE A 8 -6.07 -1.35 -8.76
C ILE A 8 -6.19 0.16 -8.64
N ALA A 9 -5.30 0.79 -7.88
CA ALA A 9 -5.11 2.24 -7.90
C ALA A 9 -3.70 2.59 -8.37
N THR A 10 -3.61 3.30 -9.49
CA THR A 10 -2.33 3.78 -10.04
C THR A 10 -2.34 5.30 -10.13
N GLN A 11 -1.34 5.94 -9.55
CA GLN A 11 -1.12 7.38 -9.62
C GLN A 11 0.28 7.67 -10.18
N ILE A 12 0.34 8.55 -11.19
CA ILE A 12 1.58 8.99 -11.83
C ILE A 12 1.70 10.49 -11.62
N GLY A 13 2.85 10.95 -11.12
CA GLY A 13 3.10 12.36 -10.85
C GLY A 13 3.79 12.58 -9.50
N THR A 14 4.01 13.85 -9.18
CA THR A 14 4.70 14.30 -7.97
C THR A 14 3.70 14.83 -6.95
N GLY A 15 3.87 14.50 -5.68
CA GLY A 15 3.00 15.01 -4.61
C GLY A 15 1.60 14.38 -4.58
N ASN A 16 1.43 13.20 -5.19
CA ASN A 16 0.18 12.47 -5.13
C ASN A 16 -0.08 11.97 -3.71
N LEU A 17 -1.35 11.91 -3.35
CA LEU A 17 -1.81 11.32 -2.10
C LEU A 17 -2.83 10.23 -2.41
N ILE A 18 -2.70 9.10 -1.72
CA ILE A 18 -3.72 8.06 -1.68
C ILE A 18 -3.92 7.58 -0.25
N GLU A 19 -5.18 7.37 0.10
CA GLU A 19 -5.60 6.76 1.36
C GLU A 19 -6.48 5.54 1.03
N VAL A 20 -6.13 4.40 1.61
CA VAL A 20 -6.83 3.13 1.40
C VAL A 20 -7.23 2.54 2.73
N ILE A 21 -8.50 2.19 2.85
CA ILE A 21 -9.04 1.44 3.98
C ILE A 21 -9.44 0.06 3.45
N ASP A 22 -8.60 -0.94 3.69
CA ASP A 22 -8.85 -2.33 3.36
C ASP A 22 -9.90 -2.89 4.34
N LYS A 23 -11.14 -3.01 3.87
CA LYS A 23 -12.27 -3.59 4.64
C LYS A 23 -12.61 -5.02 4.22
N THR A 24 -11.96 -5.57 3.20
CA THR A 24 -12.21 -6.92 2.70
C THR A 24 -10.90 -7.58 2.24
N PRO A 25 -10.70 -8.89 2.46
CA PRO A 25 -9.46 -9.60 2.09
C PRO A 25 -9.29 -9.84 0.58
N SER A 26 -9.86 -8.98 -0.26
CA SER A 26 -9.62 -8.95 -1.71
C SER A 26 -8.17 -8.54 -1.99
N TYR A 27 -7.70 -8.88 -3.20
CA TYR A 27 -6.38 -8.42 -3.63
C TYR A 27 -6.45 -6.93 -3.98
N ILE A 28 -5.54 -6.14 -3.39
CA ILE A 28 -5.42 -4.70 -3.63
C ILE A 28 -4.04 -4.43 -4.20
N GLU A 29 -3.97 -3.72 -5.31
CA GLU A 29 -2.69 -3.26 -5.88
C GLU A 29 -2.64 -1.74 -5.91
N LEU A 30 -1.66 -1.17 -5.22
CA LEU A 30 -1.42 0.27 -5.17
C LEU A 30 -0.10 0.57 -5.86
N SER A 31 -0.10 1.50 -6.82
CA SER A 31 1.10 1.93 -7.53
C SER A 31 1.23 3.45 -7.54
N GLN A 32 2.31 3.97 -6.97
CA GLN A 32 2.68 5.39 -7.04
C GLN A 32 4.01 5.55 -7.76
N THR A 33 3.98 6.21 -8.92
CA THR A 33 5.18 6.54 -9.71
C THR A 33 5.40 8.05 -9.77
N GLY A 34 6.49 8.50 -9.17
CA GLY A 34 6.93 9.90 -9.10
C GLY A 34 7.52 10.21 -7.74
N ASN A 35 7.81 11.49 -7.49
CA ASN A 35 8.51 11.92 -6.28
C ASN A 35 7.54 12.49 -5.24
N PHE A 36 7.91 12.42 -3.97
CA PHE A 36 7.17 13.04 -2.86
C PHE A 36 5.70 12.60 -2.76
N ASN A 37 5.38 11.40 -3.22
CA ASN A 37 4.06 10.81 -3.11
C ASN A 37 3.85 10.21 -1.71
N THR A 38 2.60 10.21 -1.27
CA THR A 38 2.16 9.75 0.04
C THR A 38 1.14 8.63 -0.10
N THR A 39 1.36 7.51 0.57
CA THR A 39 0.42 6.39 0.69
C THR A 39 0.08 6.17 2.16
N TYR A 40 -1.22 6.25 2.47
CA TYR A 40 -1.78 5.80 3.75
C TYR A 40 -2.57 4.51 3.52
N PHE A 41 -2.19 3.42 4.16
CA PHE A 41 -2.88 2.15 4.08
C PHE A 41 -3.33 1.69 5.45
N VAL A 42 -4.63 1.46 5.62
CA VAL A 42 -5.23 1.04 6.88
C VAL A 42 -5.98 -0.28 6.67
N ASN A 43 -5.59 -1.33 7.40
CA ASN A 43 -6.39 -2.55 7.55
C ASN A 43 -6.88 -2.63 9.00
N PRO A 44 -8.13 -2.21 9.30
CA PRO A 44 -8.64 -2.15 10.66
C PRO A 44 -9.10 -3.50 11.22
N ASN A 45 -9.02 -4.59 10.45
CA ASN A 45 -9.60 -5.88 10.82
C ASN A 45 -8.53 -6.91 11.22
N ASN A 46 -8.93 -7.96 11.93
CA ASN A 46 -8.05 -9.06 12.33
C ASN A 46 -7.90 -10.16 11.26
N TYR A 47 -7.89 -9.78 9.97
CA TYR A 47 -7.64 -10.72 8.87
C TYR A 47 -6.34 -10.35 8.13
N PRO A 48 -5.68 -11.32 7.48
CA PRO A 48 -4.53 -11.06 6.61
C PRO A 48 -4.88 -10.17 5.43
N THR A 49 -3.99 -9.23 5.08
CA THR A 49 -4.18 -8.43 3.86
C THR A 49 -3.53 -9.10 2.66
N ASN A 50 -4.12 -8.89 1.48
CA ASN A 50 -3.53 -9.33 0.22
C ASN A 50 -3.20 -8.09 -0.63
N ALA A 51 -2.41 -7.20 -0.05
CA ALA A 51 -2.05 -5.92 -0.64
C ALA A 51 -0.65 -5.95 -1.25
N GLU A 52 -0.52 -5.39 -2.45
CA GLU A 52 0.77 -5.14 -3.12
C GLU A 52 0.94 -3.63 -3.32
N ILE A 53 1.94 -3.05 -2.65
CA ILE A 53 2.27 -1.63 -2.71
C ILE A 53 3.55 -1.45 -3.52
N ASN A 54 3.44 -0.77 -4.66
CA ASN A 54 4.51 -0.51 -5.61
C ASN A 54 4.84 0.99 -5.60
N VAL A 55 6.07 1.35 -5.23
CA VAL A 55 6.50 2.74 -5.21
C VAL A 55 7.77 2.94 -6.03
N LYS A 56 7.73 3.93 -6.93
CA LYS A 56 8.86 4.34 -7.75
C LYS A 56 9.10 5.85 -7.67
N GLY A 57 10.34 6.26 -7.42
CA GLY A 57 10.75 7.66 -7.31
C GLY A 57 11.23 8.02 -5.90
N SER A 58 11.70 9.26 -5.72
CA SER A 58 12.41 9.72 -4.53
C SER A 58 11.52 10.50 -3.56
N GLY A 59 11.86 10.47 -2.27
CA GLY A 59 11.19 11.23 -1.22
C GLY A 59 9.76 10.76 -0.92
N ASN A 60 9.39 9.55 -1.32
CA ASN A 60 8.06 9.01 -1.10
C ASN A 60 7.87 8.60 0.37
N TYR A 61 6.63 8.67 0.83
CA TYR A 61 6.22 8.33 2.19
C TYR A 61 5.10 7.27 2.17
N ILE A 62 5.29 6.20 2.94
CA ILE A 62 4.29 5.16 3.13
C ILE A 62 4.02 4.98 4.62
N ASP A 63 2.75 4.98 5.02
CA ASP A 63 2.31 4.68 6.37
C ASP A 63 1.22 3.61 6.33
N ILE A 64 1.56 2.46 6.91
CA ILE A 64 0.74 1.26 6.97
C ILE A 64 0.34 1.04 8.42
N THR A 65 -0.95 0.91 8.67
CA THR A 65 -1.51 0.66 10.00
C THR A 65 -2.50 -0.49 9.96
N GLY A 66 -2.37 -1.46 10.88
CA GLY A 66 -3.40 -2.48 11.04
C GLY A 66 -3.17 -3.42 12.22
N SER A 67 -3.87 -4.56 12.18
CA SER A 67 -3.69 -5.64 13.16
C SER A 67 -2.42 -6.45 12.90
N ASN A 68 -1.99 -7.28 13.85
CA ASN A 68 -0.83 -8.17 13.67
C ASN A 68 -0.86 -9.06 12.41
N SER A 69 -2.03 -9.35 11.83
CA SER A 69 -2.13 -10.13 10.59
C SER A 69 -1.84 -9.34 9.32
N ILE A 70 -1.72 -8.01 9.37
CA ILE A 70 -1.50 -7.17 8.17
C ILE A 70 -0.18 -7.49 7.45
N SER A 71 0.83 -8.04 8.13
CA SER A 71 2.07 -8.46 7.47
C SER A 71 1.95 -9.80 6.73
N ASP A 72 0.90 -10.58 6.98
CA ASP A 72 0.69 -11.87 6.33
C ASP A 72 0.09 -11.64 4.93
N GLY A 73 0.91 -11.83 3.89
CA GLY A 73 0.51 -11.70 2.48
C GLY A 73 0.82 -10.34 1.83
N MET A 74 1.16 -9.30 2.61
CA MET A 74 1.53 -7.99 2.06
C MET A 74 2.86 -8.05 1.31
N LYS A 75 2.93 -7.36 0.17
CA LYS A 75 4.17 -7.10 -0.57
C LYS A 75 4.39 -5.60 -0.73
N ILE A 76 5.63 -5.17 -0.53
CA ILE A 76 6.03 -3.79 -0.74
C ILE A 76 7.25 -3.80 -1.67
N ASN A 77 7.06 -3.32 -2.90
CA ASN A 77 8.11 -3.22 -3.90
C ASN A 77 8.56 -1.76 -4.02
N ILE A 78 9.86 -1.54 -3.88
CA ILE A 78 10.45 -0.20 -3.80
C ILE A 78 11.48 -0.04 -4.91
N ASN A 79 11.33 1.00 -5.72
CA ASN A 79 12.33 1.45 -6.68
C ASN A 79 12.57 2.96 -6.49
N ALA A 80 13.35 3.28 -5.46
CA ALA A 80 13.58 4.64 -4.97
C ALA A 80 15.01 4.78 -4.46
N ASN A 81 15.58 5.99 -4.54
CA ASN A 81 16.88 6.28 -3.93
C ASN A 81 16.76 6.63 -2.44
N ASP A 82 15.60 7.13 -2.02
CA ASP A 82 15.29 7.64 -0.70
C ASP A 82 13.78 7.58 -0.47
N MET A 83 13.35 7.05 0.68
CA MET A 83 11.95 7.00 1.09
C MET A 83 11.80 6.77 2.59
N THR A 84 10.60 7.01 3.12
CA THR A 84 10.23 6.66 4.50
C THR A 84 9.06 5.68 4.50
N ILE A 85 9.18 4.61 5.28
CA ILE A 85 8.10 3.64 5.50
C ILE A 85 7.87 3.49 7.00
N PHE A 86 6.64 3.73 7.44
CA PHE A 86 6.17 3.36 8.77
C PHE A 86 5.16 2.23 8.66
N MET A 87 5.36 1.16 9.44
CA MET A 87 4.40 0.08 9.57
C MET A 87 4.12 -0.15 11.05
N ARG A 88 2.85 -0.04 11.45
CA ARG A 88 2.40 -0.16 12.84
C ARG A 88 1.33 -1.23 12.93
N ASN A 89 1.64 -2.24 13.74
CA ASN A 89 0.74 -3.33 14.05
C ASN A 89 0.26 -3.19 15.49
N TYR A 90 -1.04 -3.37 15.71
CA TYR A 90 -1.69 -3.33 17.01
C TYR A 90 -2.32 -4.68 17.37
#